data_AF-M5RSV7-F1
#
_entry.id   AF-M5RSV7-F1
#
_cell.length_a   1.000
_cell.length_b   1.000
_cell.length_c   1.000
_cell.angle_alpha   90.00
_cell.angle_beta   90.00
_cell.angle_gamma   90.00
#
_symmetry.space_group_name_H-M   'P 1'
#
loop_
_entity.id
_entity.type
_entity.pdbx_description
1 polymer ?
#
loop_
_entity_poly.entity_id
_entity_poly.type
_entity_poly.pdbx_seq_one_letter_code
_entity_poly.pdbx_strand_id
1 'polypeptide(L)'
;MPEDGSRLHVEAKKIPELVPPAVLFPYNKMGKSASGIACDTSDGKFGPFAGQLFVADQSHSTLMRVDLEKVDGLYQGAAFPFRRGFASGNVGVEMSPRGSIFVGGTNRGWGSVGRRPFAVERLDWTGKTPFEIQHMRLTSDGFELTFTEPVDVDSARDLESYKMTTYTYEYREQYGSPEVDHTTPTIQSASVSDDGMTVRIVVDGLQLGHVHELHADGLRSKSDVPLLHKEAYYTLNRFK
;
A
#
# COMPACT_ATOMS: atom_id res chain seq x y z
N MET A 1 12.47 8.53 -26.81
CA MET A 1 12.95 8.30 -25.43
C MET A 1 12.21 9.25 -24.51
N PRO A 2 12.01 8.90 -23.24
CA PRO A 2 11.37 9.77 -22.27
C PRO A 2 12.13 11.08 -22.07
N GLU A 3 11.42 12.16 -21.78
CA GLU A 3 12.01 13.43 -21.36
C GLU A 3 12.47 13.37 -19.89
N ASP A 4 13.75 13.68 -19.63
CA ASP A 4 14.34 13.66 -18.28
C ASP A 4 13.66 14.70 -17.38
N GLY A 5 13.24 14.29 -16.17
CA GLY A 5 12.49 15.15 -15.25
C GLY A 5 10.99 15.28 -15.58
N SER A 6 10.50 14.57 -16.61
CA SER A 6 9.05 14.45 -16.89
C SER A 6 8.36 13.57 -15.85
N ARG A 7 7.10 13.22 -16.06
CA ARG A 7 6.32 12.33 -15.19
C ARG A 7 6.04 11.05 -15.94
N LEU A 8 6.17 9.92 -15.25
CA LEU A 8 6.04 8.61 -15.89
C LEU A 8 4.71 8.44 -16.62
N HIS A 9 3.61 8.93 -16.05
CA HIS A 9 2.27 8.86 -16.65
C HIS A 9 2.11 9.79 -17.88
N VAL A 10 2.94 10.82 -18.02
CA VAL A 10 2.99 11.68 -19.21
C VAL A 10 3.77 10.96 -20.32
N GLU A 11 4.93 10.39 -19.99
CA GLU A 11 5.78 9.70 -20.96
C GLU A 11 5.17 8.38 -21.44
N ALA A 12 4.46 7.65 -20.57
CA ALA A 12 3.74 6.42 -20.92
C ALA A 12 2.64 6.63 -21.98
N LYS A 13 2.08 7.85 -22.11
CA LYS A 13 1.12 8.17 -23.18
C LYS A 13 1.80 8.32 -24.55
N LYS A 14 3.10 8.64 -24.56
CA LYS A 14 3.90 8.87 -25.77
C LYS A 14 4.62 7.60 -26.24
N ILE A 15 4.86 6.65 -25.33
CA ILE A 15 5.72 5.47 -25.55
C ILE A 15 4.90 4.19 -25.24
N PRO A 16 4.35 3.49 -26.25
CA PRO A 16 3.48 2.33 -26.04
C PRO A 16 4.10 1.20 -25.21
N GLU A 17 5.42 1.03 -25.27
CA GLU A 17 6.17 0.01 -24.53
C GLU A 17 6.38 0.38 -23.05
N LEU A 18 6.18 1.65 -22.67
CA LEU A 18 6.39 2.14 -21.32
C LEU A 18 5.14 1.93 -20.47
N VAL A 19 5.10 0.81 -19.76
CA VAL A 19 4.03 0.49 -18.81
C VAL A 19 4.40 1.05 -17.42
N PRO A 20 3.56 1.89 -16.78
CA PRO A 20 3.83 2.37 -15.43
C PRO A 20 3.80 1.22 -14.41
N PRO A 21 4.53 1.31 -13.29
CA PRO A 21 4.46 0.33 -12.23
C PRO A 21 3.04 0.27 -11.67
N ALA A 22 2.59 -0.92 -11.30
CA ALA A 22 1.27 -1.10 -10.70
C ALA A 22 1.16 -0.35 -9.36
N VAL A 23 2.24 -0.33 -8.58
CA VAL A 23 2.29 0.34 -7.28
C VAL A 23 3.65 1.02 -7.11
N LEU A 24 3.62 2.28 -6.70
CA LEU A 24 4.77 3.05 -6.23
C LEU A 24 4.81 2.99 -4.70
N PHE A 25 5.95 2.60 -4.14
CA PHE A 25 6.19 2.62 -2.69
C PHE A 25 6.80 3.96 -2.30
N PRO A 26 6.12 4.79 -1.49
CA PRO A 26 6.67 6.11 -1.17
C PRO A 26 7.92 6.03 -0.31
N TYR A 27 8.98 6.69 -0.78
CA TYR A 27 10.29 6.67 -0.14
C TYR A 27 10.23 7.22 1.30
N ASN A 28 10.97 6.60 2.23
CA ASN A 28 10.92 6.81 3.68
C ASN A 28 9.60 6.40 4.37
N LYS A 29 8.45 6.47 3.71
CA LYS A 29 7.15 6.12 4.31
C LYS A 29 6.92 4.60 4.28
N MET A 30 7.24 3.99 3.14
CA MET A 30 7.14 2.55 2.88
C MET A 30 8.53 1.90 2.71
N GLY A 31 9.54 2.43 3.40
CA GLY A 31 10.92 1.98 3.26
C GLY A 31 11.70 2.74 2.19
N LYS A 32 12.87 2.20 1.83
CA LYS A 32 13.85 2.83 0.92
C LYS A 32 14.42 1.87 -0.10
N SER A 33 14.17 0.58 0.07
CA SER A 33 14.73 -0.50 -0.72
C SER A 33 13.76 -1.68 -0.68
N ALA A 34 12.63 -1.50 -1.37
CA ALA A 34 11.71 -2.59 -1.64
C ALA A 34 12.46 -3.72 -2.35
N SER A 35 12.30 -4.95 -1.86
CA SER A 35 13.10 -6.10 -2.26
C SER A 35 12.20 -7.26 -2.70
N GLY A 36 12.31 -8.42 -2.08
CA GLY A 36 11.57 -9.62 -2.47
C GLY A 36 10.06 -9.44 -2.38
N ILE A 37 9.35 -10.21 -3.19
CA ILE A 37 7.88 -10.23 -3.28
C ILE A 37 7.40 -11.67 -3.12
N ALA A 38 6.41 -11.89 -2.26
CA ALA A 38 5.68 -13.15 -2.16
C ALA A 38 4.19 -12.91 -2.44
N CYS A 39 3.60 -13.76 -3.26
CA CYS A 39 2.15 -13.75 -3.51
C CYS A 39 1.45 -14.60 -2.45
N ASP A 40 0.32 -14.12 -1.90
CA ASP A 40 -0.52 -14.98 -1.08
C ASP A 40 -1.23 -16.02 -1.94
N THR A 41 -0.67 -17.22 -1.96
CA THR A 41 -1.20 -18.42 -2.62
C THR A 41 -1.69 -19.44 -1.60
N SER A 42 -1.92 -19.01 -0.35
CA SER A 42 -2.20 -19.90 0.76
C SER A 42 -3.69 -20.23 0.93
N ASP A 43 -4.56 -19.64 0.11
CA ASP A 43 -6.03 -19.73 0.21
C ASP A 43 -6.56 -19.27 1.59
N GLY A 44 -6.06 -18.12 2.08
CA GLY A 44 -6.52 -17.50 3.33
C GLY A 44 -5.93 -18.11 4.61
N LYS A 45 -4.93 -18.99 4.50
CA LYS A 45 -4.21 -19.52 5.69
C LYS A 45 -3.34 -18.45 6.35
N PHE A 46 -2.99 -17.39 5.62
CA PHE A 46 -2.23 -16.25 6.15
C PHE A 46 -3.10 -15.03 6.49
N GLY A 47 -4.26 -15.29 7.12
CA GLY A 47 -5.17 -14.24 7.58
C GLY A 47 -6.05 -13.70 6.46
N PRO A 48 -6.63 -12.50 6.64
CA PRO A 48 -7.65 -11.97 5.74
C PRO A 48 -7.08 -11.45 4.40
N PHE A 49 -5.78 -11.53 4.15
CA PHE A 49 -5.13 -10.85 3.02
C PHE A 49 -4.95 -11.75 1.78
N ALA A 50 -5.81 -12.77 1.63
CA ALA A 50 -5.75 -13.70 0.51
C ALA A 50 -5.72 -12.96 -0.84
N GLY A 51 -4.80 -13.37 -1.72
CA GLY A 51 -4.60 -12.75 -3.04
C GLY A 51 -3.79 -11.45 -3.05
N GLN A 52 -3.38 -10.91 -1.88
CA GLN A 52 -2.45 -9.78 -1.82
C GLN A 52 -1.00 -10.22 -1.99
N LEU A 53 -0.12 -9.26 -2.23
CA LEU A 53 1.33 -9.47 -2.23
C LEU A 53 1.95 -8.98 -0.92
N PHE A 54 3.04 -9.62 -0.52
CA PHE A 54 3.88 -9.21 0.59
C PHE A 54 5.26 -8.81 0.06
N VAL A 55 5.60 -7.53 0.22
CA VAL A 55 6.84 -6.95 -0.29
C VAL A 55 7.76 -6.61 0.88
N ALA A 56 8.97 -7.14 0.83
CA ALA A 56 10.01 -6.85 1.82
C ALA A 56 10.65 -5.48 1.59
N ASP A 57 11.15 -4.87 2.66
CA ASP A 57 12.05 -3.72 2.58
C ASP A 57 13.33 -3.98 3.35
N GLN A 58 14.47 -3.75 2.70
CA GLN A 58 15.78 -3.97 3.29
C GLN A 58 16.08 -2.94 4.37
N SER A 59 15.83 -1.67 4.10
CA SER A 59 16.29 -0.57 4.95
C SER A 59 15.57 -0.51 6.31
N HIS A 60 14.27 -0.69 6.31
CA HIS A 60 13.37 -0.60 7.46
C HIS A 60 13.12 -1.96 8.10
N SER A 61 13.58 -3.04 7.46
CA SER A 61 13.40 -4.41 7.96
C SER A 61 11.91 -4.71 8.20
N THR A 62 11.11 -4.47 7.16
CA THR A 62 9.65 -4.63 7.19
C THR A 62 9.15 -5.57 6.08
N LEU A 63 7.92 -6.03 6.25
CA LEU A 63 7.05 -6.52 5.18
C LEU A 63 5.88 -5.54 5.05
N MET A 64 5.46 -5.33 3.81
CA MET A 64 4.36 -4.45 3.41
C MET A 64 3.36 -5.24 2.58
N ARG A 65 2.08 -4.85 2.61
CA ARG A 65 1.05 -5.45 1.76
C ARG A 65 0.88 -4.65 0.47
N VAL A 66 0.55 -5.34 -0.61
CA VAL A 66 0.08 -4.74 -1.87
C VAL A 66 -1.24 -5.37 -2.27
N ASP A 67 -2.22 -4.52 -2.52
CA ASP A 67 -3.52 -4.88 -3.05
C ASP A 67 -3.65 -4.40 -4.50
N LEU A 68 -3.62 -5.33 -5.46
CA LEU A 68 -3.66 -5.02 -6.89
C LEU A 68 -5.09 -5.00 -7.42
N GLU A 69 -5.44 -4.00 -8.21
CA GLU A 69 -6.62 -4.00 -9.09
C GLU A 69 -6.21 -3.82 -10.55
N LYS A 70 -7.11 -4.19 -11.46
CA LYS A 70 -6.93 -4.03 -12.91
C LYS A 70 -8.06 -3.18 -13.47
N VAL A 71 -7.72 -2.06 -14.09
CA VAL A 71 -8.67 -1.12 -14.70
C VAL A 71 -8.34 -0.97 -16.18
N ASP A 72 -9.31 -1.30 -17.04
CA ASP A 72 -9.17 -1.38 -18.50
C ASP A 72 -7.89 -2.10 -18.97
N GLY A 73 -7.54 -3.19 -18.29
CA GLY A 73 -6.37 -3.99 -18.64
C GLY A 73 -5.04 -3.54 -18.04
N LEU A 74 -4.97 -2.38 -17.35
CA LEU A 74 -3.76 -1.89 -16.68
C LEU A 74 -3.81 -2.16 -15.18
N TYR A 75 -2.72 -2.66 -14.61
CA TYR A 75 -2.61 -2.86 -13.17
C TYR A 75 -2.32 -1.55 -12.45
N GLN A 76 -2.97 -1.41 -11.30
CA GLN A 76 -2.76 -0.35 -10.33
C GLN A 76 -3.12 -0.87 -8.93
N GLY A 77 -3.00 -0.09 -7.86
CA GLY A 77 -3.40 -0.57 -6.54
C GLY A 77 -2.81 0.18 -5.36
N ALA A 78 -3.04 -0.37 -4.16
CA ALA A 78 -2.59 0.22 -2.91
C ALA A 78 -1.48 -0.57 -2.24
N ALA A 79 -0.53 0.14 -1.62
CA ALA A 79 0.38 -0.41 -0.64
C ALA A 79 -0.06 -0.05 0.78
N PHE A 80 0.17 -0.97 1.73
CA PHE A 80 -0.11 -0.77 3.15
C PHE A 80 1.07 -1.24 4.01
N PRO A 81 1.39 -0.55 5.13
CA PRO A 81 2.25 -1.12 6.16
C PRO A 81 1.69 -2.46 6.67
N PHE A 82 2.55 -3.37 7.16
CA PHE A 82 2.09 -4.66 7.67
C PHE A 82 2.89 -5.21 8.86
N ARG A 83 4.16 -5.56 8.66
CA ARG A 83 4.96 -6.16 9.74
C ARG A 83 6.34 -5.55 9.83
N ARG A 84 6.75 -5.25 11.06
CA ARG A 84 8.09 -4.76 11.43
C ARG A 84 8.72 -5.62 12.52
N GLY A 85 9.98 -5.34 12.82
CA GLY A 85 10.72 -5.98 13.92
C GLY A 85 11.53 -7.20 13.49
N PHE A 86 11.82 -7.32 12.19
CA PHE A 86 12.76 -8.32 11.67
C PHE A 86 14.18 -8.01 12.12
N ALA A 87 14.98 -9.05 12.30
CA ALA A 87 16.29 -8.95 12.93
C ALA A 87 17.37 -8.41 11.97
N SER A 88 17.14 -8.42 10.66
CA SER A 88 18.06 -7.96 9.61
C SER A 88 17.31 -7.20 8.51
N GLY A 89 18.01 -6.62 7.54
CA GLY A 89 17.38 -5.99 6.38
C GLY A 89 16.77 -7.02 5.46
N ASN A 90 15.44 -6.98 5.25
CA ASN A 90 14.72 -8.01 4.52
C ASN A 90 15.03 -7.94 3.02
N VAL A 91 15.38 -9.08 2.41
CA VAL A 91 15.72 -9.17 0.98
C VAL A 91 14.90 -10.23 0.28
N GLY A 92 14.97 -11.49 0.73
CA GLY A 92 14.20 -12.58 0.14
C GLY A 92 12.92 -12.80 0.95
N VAL A 93 11.81 -13.03 0.26
CA VAL A 93 10.55 -13.44 0.89
C VAL A 93 9.91 -14.56 0.07
N GLU A 94 9.40 -15.58 0.75
CA GLU A 94 8.72 -16.70 0.13
C GLU A 94 7.54 -17.13 1.01
N MET A 95 6.39 -17.41 0.41
CA MET A 95 5.25 -17.96 1.13
C MET A 95 5.18 -19.47 0.94
N SER A 96 5.03 -20.20 2.04
CA SER A 96 4.78 -21.64 1.99
C SER A 96 3.31 -21.96 1.66
N PRO A 97 3.00 -23.15 1.10
CA PRO A 97 1.61 -23.60 0.90
C PRO A 97 0.77 -23.71 2.19
N ARG A 98 1.42 -23.61 3.36
CA ARG A 98 0.76 -23.60 4.68
C ARG A 98 0.42 -22.20 5.18
N GLY A 99 0.76 -21.15 4.43
CA GLY A 99 0.53 -19.75 4.79
C GLY A 99 1.69 -19.08 5.51
N SER A 100 2.65 -19.81 6.09
CA SER A 100 3.83 -19.18 6.71
C SER A 100 4.67 -18.44 5.67
N ILE A 101 5.14 -17.24 6.01
CA ILE A 101 6.08 -16.46 5.19
C ILE A 101 7.49 -16.63 5.77
N PHE A 102 8.46 -16.94 4.91
CA PHE A 102 9.88 -16.94 5.26
C PHE A 102 10.54 -15.68 4.73
N VAL A 103 11.33 -15.02 5.57
CA VAL A 103 12.04 -13.78 5.25
C VAL A 103 13.53 -13.99 5.48
N GLY A 104 14.30 -13.88 4.41
CA GLY A 104 15.76 -13.86 4.44
C GLY A 104 16.25 -12.41 4.48
N GLY A 105 17.23 -12.12 5.33
CA GLY A 105 17.76 -10.77 5.49
C GLY A 105 19.27 -10.68 5.55
N THR A 106 19.78 -9.51 5.17
CA THR A 106 21.17 -9.12 5.30
C THR A 106 21.31 -7.67 5.74
N ASN A 107 22.33 -7.41 6.56
CA ASN A 107 22.78 -6.07 6.94
C ASN A 107 24.25 -5.88 6.55
N ARG A 108 24.68 -6.52 5.45
CA ARG A 108 26.00 -6.33 4.86
C ARG A 108 25.88 -5.36 3.69
N GLY A 109 26.76 -4.35 3.65
CA GLY A 109 26.74 -3.30 2.63
C GLY A 109 25.88 -2.11 3.05
N TRP A 110 24.57 -2.27 3.04
CA TRP A 110 23.61 -1.20 3.37
C TRP A 110 23.02 -1.41 4.77
N GLY A 111 23.11 -0.38 5.61
CA GLY A 111 22.59 -0.40 6.96
C GLY A 111 21.06 -0.53 6.99
N SER A 112 20.54 -1.41 7.85
CA SER A 112 19.12 -1.61 8.08
C SER A 112 18.72 -1.43 9.56
N VAL A 113 17.42 -1.22 9.81
CA VAL A 113 16.84 -1.13 11.17
C VAL A 113 17.13 -2.42 11.96
N GLY A 114 16.89 -3.58 11.36
CA GLY A 114 17.34 -4.87 11.86
C GLY A 114 18.86 -4.98 11.74
N ARG A 115 19.56 -5.09 12.87
CA ARG A 115 21.03 -4.95 12.89
C ARG A 115 21.82 -6.24 12.70
N ARG A 116 21.17 -7.41 12.76
CA ARG A 116 21.89 -8.68 12.60
C ARG A 116 22.48 -8.77 11.20
N PRO A 117 23.72 -9.28 11.04
CA PRO A 117 24.37 -9.37 9.73
C PRO A 117 23.62 -10.27 8.73
N PHE A 118 22.88 -11.24 9.26
CA PHE A 118 22.05 -12.18 8.52
C PHE A 118 20.88 -12.66 9.39
N ALA A 119 19.77 -13.01 8.77
CA ALA A 119 18.64 -13.66 9.41
C ALA A 119 17.84 -14.51 8.41
N VAL A 120 17.24 -15.59 8.91
CA VAL A 120 16.12 -16.27 8.25
C VAL A 120 15.04 -16.38 9.30
N GLU A 121 13.91 -15.72 9.07
CA GLU A 121 12.82 -15.59 10.01
C GLU A 121 11.54 -16.13 9.39
N ARG A 122 10.72 -16.81 10.20
CA ARG A 122 9.39 -17.28 9.80
C ARG A 122 8.34 -16.39 10.45
N LEU A 123 7.42 -15.88 9.66
CA LEU A 123 6.23 -15.16 10.09
C LEU A 123 5.02 -16.09 9.92
N ASP A 124 4.39 -16.42 11.03
CA ASP A 124 3.18 -17.23 11.08
C ASP A 124 1.97 -16.34 11.42
N TRP A 125 0.82 -16.64 10.81
CA TRP A 125 -0.43 -15.99 11.21
C TRP A 125 -0.81 -16.45 12.62
N THR A 126 -1.17 -15.49 13.48
CA THR A 126 -1.49 -15.80 14.89
C THR A 126 -2.90 -16.35 15.10
N GLY A 127 -3.75 -16.30 14.08
CA GLY A 127 -5.19 -16.58 14.19
C GLY A 127 -6.01 -15.40 14.70
N LYS A 128 -5.39 -14.27 15.06
CA LYS A 128 -6.08 -13.05 15.48
C LYS A 128 -6.05 -12.01 14.36
N THR A 129 -7.23 -11.62 13.90
CA THR A 129 -7.41 -10.55 12.93
C THR A 129 -7.42 -9.21 13.66
N PRO A 130 -6.57 -8.23 13.28
CA PRO A 130 -6.70 -6.86 13.74
C PRO A 130 -7.68 -6.09 12.85
N PHE A 131 -8.22 -4.97 13.34
CA PHE A 131 -8.94 -3.99 12.52
C PHE A 131 -7.95 -3.25 11.60
N GLU A 132 -8.09 -3.46 10.29
CA GLU A 132 -7.24 -2.92 9.23
C GLU A 132 -8.04 -2.61 7.97
N ILE A 133 -7.50 -1.72 7.13
CA ILE A 133 -7.93 -1.59 5.74
C ILE A 133 -7.41 -2.81 4.97
N GLN A 134 -8.31 -3.69 4.58
CA GLN A 134 -8.04 -4.88 3.78
C GLN A 134 -7.80 -4.47 2.32
N HIS A 135 -8.71 -3.72 1.72
CA HIS A 135 -8.65 -3.29 0.33
C HIS A 135 -8.90 -1.79 0.20
N MET A 136 -8.26 -1.16 -0.79
CA MET A 136 -8.58 0.20 -1.24
C MET A 136 -8.74 0.14 -2.76
N ARG A 137 -9.98 0.27 -3.23
CA ARG A 137 -10.35 0.11 -4.64
C ARG A 137 -10.83 1.42 -5.22
N LEU A 138 -10.42 1.71 -6.45
CA LEU A 138 -10.89 2.90 -7.14
C LEU A 138 -12.39 2.79 -7.44
N THR A 139 -13.09 3.91 -7.40
CA THR A 139 -14.45 4.08 -7.94
C THR A 139 -14.44 5.25 -8.93
N SER A 140 -15.56 5.52 -9.60
CA SER A 140 -15.65 6.60 -10.58
C SER A 140 -15.37 8.01 -10.02
N ASP A 141 -15.45 8.18 -8.70
CA ASP A 141 -15.39 9.49 -8.01
C ASP A 141 -14.63 9.43 -6.67
N GLY A 142 -13.87 8.37 -6.39
CA GLY A 142 -13.20 8.20 -5.10
C GLY A 142 -12.74 6.77 -4.86
N PHE A 143 -12.89 6.27 -3.63
CA PHE A 143 -12.44 4.93 -3.24
C PHE A 143 -13.46 4.16 -2.41
N GLU A 144 -13.42 2.85 -2.53
CA GLU A 144 -14.01 1.91 -1.57
C GLU A 144 -12.91 1.32 -0.70
N LEU A 145 -13.08 1.44 0.61
CA LEU A 145 -12.21 0.87 1.64
C LEU A 145 -12.93 -0.34 2.23
N THR A 146 -12.40 -1.54 2.04
CA THR A 146 -12.90 -2.76 2.71
C THR A 146 -12.06 -3.01 3.95
N PHE A 147 -12.70 -3.35 5.06
CA PHE A 147 -12.05 -3.57 6.35
C PHE A 147 -12.01 -5.04 6.73
N THR A 148 -11.16 -5.40 7.67
CA THR A 148 -11.07 -6.76 8.23
C THR A 148 -12.09 -7.03 9.34
N GLU A 149 -12.71 -5.98 9.88
CA GLU A 149 -13.79 -6.02 10.88
C GLU A 149 -14.77 -4.87 10.61
N PRO A 150 -16.04 -4.94 11.09
CA PRO A 150 -16.98 -3.85 10.92
C PRO A 150 -16.50 -2.54 11.54
N VAL A 151 -16.57 -1.45 10.77
CA VAL A 151 -16.23 -0.09 11.22
C VAL A 151 -17.34 0.49 12.10
N ASP A 152 -16.97 1.38 13.03
CA ASP A 152 -17.91 2.24 13.72
C ASP A 152 -18.44 3.32 12.77
N VAL A 153 -19.77 3.41 12.66
CA VAL A 153 -20.44 4.24 11.65
C VAL A 153 -20.19 5.73 11.87
N ASP A 154 -20.12 6.18 13.12
CA ASP A 154 -19.95 7.60 13.43
C ASP A 154 -18.51 8.03 13.12
N SER A 155 -17.51 7.25 13.53
CA SER A 155 -16.11 7.49 13.17
C SER A 155 -15.89 7.46 11.65
N ALA A 156 -16.59 6.58 10.94
CA ALA A 156 -16.46 6.45 9.49
C ALA A 156 -17.12 7.58 8.71
N ARG A 157 -18.19 8.20 9.25
CA ARG A 157 -18.88 9.33 8.62
C ARG A 157 -18.23 10.68 8.93
N ASP A 158 -17.44 10.76 9.99
CA ASP A 158 -16.65 11.95 10.29
C ASP A 158 -15.55 12.13 9.24
N LEU A 159 -15.62 13.23 8.47
CA LEU A 159 -14.64 13.51 7.42
C LEU A 159 -13.27 13.86 8.01
N GLU A 160 -13.19 14.34 9.25
CA GLU A 160 -11.94 14.60 9.95
C GLU A 160 -11.18 13.31 10.31
N SER A 161 -11.83 12.15 10.21
CA SER A 161 -11.17 10.85 10.33
C SER A 161 -10.19 10.57 9.19
N TYR A 162 -10.26 11.33 8.09
CA TYR A 162 -9.50 11.10 6.89
C TYR A 162 -8.71 12.32 6.45
N LYS A 163 -7.51 12.08 5.93
CA LYS A 163 -6.70 13.08 5.24
C LYS A 163 -6.11 12.46 3.99
N MET A 164 -6.16 13.18 2.88
CA MET A 164 -5.56 12.73 1.64
C MET A 164 -4.63 13.77 1.07
N THR A 165 -3.45 13.33 0.64
CA THR A 165 -2.57 14.11 -0.24
C THR A 165 -2.24 13.28 -1.47
N THR A 166 -1.85 13.94 -2.56
CA THR A 166 -1.26 13.24 -3.70
C THR A 166 0.09 13.81 -4.06
N TYR A 167 0.89 13.01 -4.75
CA TYR A 167 2.16 13.41 -5.34
C TYR A 167 2.57 12.40 -6.41
N THR A 168 3.53 12.78 -7.23
CA THR A 168 4.19 11.89 -8.18
C THR A 168 5.71 12.06 -8.06
N TYR A 169 6.46 11.45 -8.97
CA TYR A 169 7.92 11.49 -8.99
C TYR A 169 8.43 11.95 -10.35
N GLU A 170 9.61 12.59 -10.35
CA GLU A 170 10.36 12.85 -11.56
C GLU A 170 10.78 11.52 -12.19
N TYR A 171 10.40 11.32 -13.46
CA TYR A 171 10.93 10.23 -14.26
C TYR A 171 12.25 10.69 -14.88
N ARG A 172 13.36 10.22 -14.31
CA ARG A 172 14.69 10.75 -14.57
C ARG A 172 15.78 9.69 -14.55
N GLU A 173 16.91 10.02 -15.16
CA GLU A 173 18.10 9.14 -15.22
C GLU A 173 18.80 9.01 -13.86
N GLN A 174 18.84 10.09 -13.06
CA GLN A 174 19.61 10.10 -11.83
C GLN A 174 18.96 9.23 -10.74
N TYR A 175 19.80 8.63 -9.89
CA TYR A 175 19.34 7.74 -8.82
C TYR A 175 18.52 8.50 -7.77
N GLY A 176 17.30 8.02 -7.56
CA GLY A 176 16.33 8.62 -6.64
C GLY A 176 15.55 9.77 -7.27
N SER A 177 14.37 10.05 -6.71
CA SER A 177 13.53 11.18 -7.12
C SER A 177 12.89 11.81 -5.89
N PRO A 178 12.75 13.13 -5.83
CA PRO A 178 11.87 13.78 -4.86
C PRO A 178 10.40 13.45 -5.17
N GLU A 179 9.54 13.57 -4.16
CA GLU A 179 8.10 13.75 -4.37
C GLU A 179 7.88 15.14 -5.00
N VAL A 180 7.04 15.20 -6.04
CA VAL A 180 6.71 16.43 -6.78
C VAL A 180 5.20 16.50 -7.05
N ASP A 181 4.74 17.67 -7.49
CA ASP A 181 3.35 17.93 -7.87
C ASP A 181 2.33 17.61 -6.76
N HIS A 182 2.65 18.01 -5.53
CA HIS A 182 1.76 17.77 -4.41
C HIS A 182 0.40 18.46 -4.57
N THR A 183 -0.67 17.73 -4.28
CA THR A 183 -2.02 18.28 -4.17
C THR A 183 -2.73 17.75 -2.92
N THR A 184 -3.80 18.43 -2.51
CA THR A 184 -4.64 18.01 -1.37
C THR A 184 -6.08 17.80 -1.87
N PRO A 185 -6.45 16.58 -2.28
CA PRO A 185 -7.82 16.25 -2.61
C PRO A 185 -8.76 16.47 -1.43
N THR A 186 -10.03 16.76 -1.73
CA THR A 186 -11.07 16.95 -0.71
C THR A 186 -11.95 15.71 -0.64
N ILE A 187 -12.04 15.09 0.54
CA ILE A 187 -12.99 14.00 0.79
C ILE A 187 -14.35 14.64 1.05
N GLN A 188 -15.29 14.46 0.13
CA GLN A 188 -16.59 15.16 0.14
C GLN A 188 -17.65 14.43 0.96
N SER A 189 -17.58 13.10 1.01
CA SER A 189 -18.52 12.28 1.78
C SER A 189 -17.92 10.91 2.07
N ALA A 190 -18.35 10.31 3.17
CA ALA A 190 -18.08 8.91 3.51
C ALA A 190 -19.40 8.20 3.84
N SER A 191 -19.67 7.08 3.19
CA SER A 191 -20.84 6.23 3.44
C SER A 191 -20.42 4.82 3.79
N VAL A 192 -21.17 4.18 4.68
CA VAL A 192 -20.85 2.85 5.23
C VAL A 192 -21.85 1.84 4.67
N SER A 193 -21.38 0.66 4.27
CA SER A 193 -22.23 -0.46 3.87
C SER A 193 -23.06 -0.99 5.04
N ASP A 194 -24.15 -1.69 4.72
CA ASP A 194 -25.08 -2.24 5.74
C ASP A 194 -24.39 -3.19 6.73
N ASP A 195 -23.38 -3.94 6.28
CA ASP A 195 -22.60 -4.86 7.10
C ASP A 195 -21.45 -4.18 7.86
N GLY A 196 -21.20 -2.89 7.63
CA GLY A 196 -20.10 -2.13 8.22
C GLY A 196 -18.72 -2.50 7.69
N MET A 197 -18.62 -3.37 6.68
CA MET A 197 -17.33 -3.88 6.19
C MET A 197 -16.70 -2.99 5.12
N THR A 198 -17.47 -2.06 4.54
CA THR A 198 -17.00 -1.18 3.49
C THR A 198 -17.35 0.27 3.78
N VAL A 199 -16.39 1.17 3.57
CA VAL A 199 -16.62 2.61 3.50
C VAL A 199 -16.35 3.08 2.09
N ARG A 200 -17.32 3.77 1.51
CA ARG A 200 -17.15 4.47 0.24
C ARG A 200 -16.86 5.94 0.52
N ILE A 201 -15.69 6.40 0.11
CA ILE A 201 -15.31 7.81 0.16
C ILE A 201 -15.38 8.42 -1.24
N VAL A 202 -16.05 9.58 -1.35
CA VAL A 202 -16.06 10.40 -2.56
C VAL A 202 -14.95 11.44 -2.42
N VAL A 203 -14.10 11.56 -3.44
CA VAL A 203 -12.89 12.37 -3.43
C VAL A 203 -12.90 13.29 -4.64
N ASP A 204 -12.93 14.59 -4.39
CA ASP A 204 -12.68 15.60 -5.41
C ASP A 204 -11.18 15.89 -5.52
N GLY A 205 -10.67 15.97 -6.74
CA GLY A 205 -9.26 16.22 -7.02
C GLY A 205 -8.36 14.98 -7.16
N LEU A 206 -8.90 13.81 -7.54
CA LEU A 206 -8.09 12.64 -7.92
C LEU A 206 -7.09 12.99 -9.05
N GLN A 207 -5.82 12.59 -8.90
CA GLN A 207 -4.75 12.90 -9.87
C GLN A 207 -4.25 11.65 -10.59
N LEU A 208 -4.35 11.63 -11.92
CA LEU A 208 -3.81 10.54 -12.74
C LEU A 208 -2.27 10.50 -12.63
N GLY A 209 -1.72 9.30 -12.42
CA GLY A 209 -0.29 9.05 -12.32
C GLY A 209 0.34 9.46 -10.99
N HIS A 210 -0.48 9.74 -9.99
CA HIS A 210 -0.05 10.07 -8.64
C HIS A 210 -0.24 8.87 -7.70
N VAL A 211 0.49 8.94 -6.58
CA VAL A 211 0.15 8.21 -5.36
C VAL A 211 -0.85 9.06 -4.59
N HIS A 212 -1.97 8.47 -4.20
CA HIS A 212 -2.93 9.01 -3.25
C HIS A 212 -2.61 8.42 -1.88
N GLU A 213 -2.02 9.26 -1.04
CA GLU A 213 -1.68 8.93 0.34
C GLU A 213 -2.87 9.28 1.24
N LEU A 214 -3.55 8.23 1.70
CA LEU A 214 -4.66 8.31 2.64
C LEU A 214 -4.14 8.02 4.05
N HIS A 215 -4.48 8.91 4.98
CA HIS A 215 -4.41 8.69 6.43
C HIS A 215 -5.82 8.62 6.98
N ALA A 216 -6.17 7.51 7.62
CA ALA A 216 -7.50 7.26 8.19
C ALA A 216 -7.44 7.22 9.74
N ASP A 217 -6.80 8.21 10.35
CA ASP A 217 -6.45 8.23 11.77
C ASP A 217 -7.62 8.14 12.74
N GLY A 218 -8.78 8.67 12.36
CA GLY A 218 -9.97 8.72 13.22
C GLY A 218 -10.81 7.46 13.20
N LEU A 219 -10.54 6.53 12.27
CA LEU A 219 -11.33 5.31 12.12
C LEU A 219 -11.20 4.36 13.31
N ARG A 220 -12.35 3.84 13.72
CA ARG A 220 -12.48 2.85 14.79
C ARG A 220 -13.34 1.68 14.32
N SER A 221 -13.06 0.49 14.83
CA SER A 221 -13.96 -0.65 14.68
C SER A 221 -15.20 -0.45 15.55
N LYS A 222 -16.25 -1.25 15.30
CA LYS A 222 -17.45 -1.31 16.15
C LYS A 222 -17.16 -1.64 17.62
N SER A 223 -15.99 -2.21 17.90
CA SER A 223 -15.51 -2.50 19.26
C SER A 223 -14.54 -1.45 19.81
N ASP A 224 -14.53 -0.25 19.21
CA ASP A 224 -13.70 0.90 19.63
C ASP A 224 -12.18 0.64 19.51
N VAL A 225 -11.78 -0.20 18.56
CA VAL A 225 -10.37 -0.48 18.26
C VAL A 225 -9.89 0.42 17.12
N PRO A 226 -8.78 1.17 17.27
CA PRO A 226 -8.25 1.96 16.16
C PRO A 226 -7.66 1.06 15.07
N LEU A 227 -7.54 1.58 13.84
CA LEU A 227 -6.78 0.91 12.79
C LEU A 227 -5.36 0.59 13.26
N LEU A 228 -4.91 -0.65 13.02
CA LEU A 228 -3.52 -1.04 13.33
C LEU A 228 -2.52 -0.30 12.43
N HIS A 229 -2.85 -0.16 11.14
CA HIS A 229 -2.13 0.64 10.16
C HIS A 229 -3.13 1.61 9.53
N LYS A 230 -2.82 2.90 9.60
CA LYS A 230 -3.77 3.97 9.29
C LYS A 230 -3.55 4.54 7.88
N GLU A 231 -2.41 4.17 7.30
CA GLU A 231 -1.91 4.68 6.03
C GLU A 231 -2.20 3.70 4.89
N ALA A 232 -2.66 4.25 3.77
CA ALA A 232 -2.80 3.55 2.51
C ALA A 232 -2.24 4.40 1.36
N TYR A 233 -1.51 3.78 0.44
CA TYR A 233 -0.82 4.47 -0.65
C TYR A 233 -1.27 3.92 -1.98
N TYR A 234 -2.26 4.57 -2.59
CA TYR A 234 -2.87 4.10 -3.83
C TYR A 234 -2.20 4.72 -5.06
N THR A 235 -1.65 3.93 -5.97
CA THR A 235 -1.12 4.41 -7.25
C THR A 235 -2.24 4.42 -8.29
N LEU A 236 -2.58 5.60 -8.84
CA LEU A 236 -3.64 5.74 -9.84
C LEU A 236 -3.07 5.81 -11.25
N ASN A 237 -3.14 4.75 -12.04
CA ASN A 237 -2.66 4.73 -13.42
C ASN A 237 -3.79 4.96 -14.44
N ARG A 238 -5.05 4.67 -14.07
CA ARG A 238 -6.23 4.81 -14.93
C ARG A 238 -7.51 4.99 -14.10
N PHE A 239 -8.39 5.86 -14.58
CA PHE A 239 -9.74 6.03 -14.03
C PHE A 239 -10.67 4.87 -14.43
N LYS A 240 -11.67 4.59 -13.59
CA LYS A 240 -12.78 3.69 -13.92
C LYS A 240 -13.87 4.41 -14.71
#